data_AF-A0A450T0G5-F1
#
_entry.id   AF-A0A450T0G5-F1
#
_cell.length_a   1.000
_cell.length_b   1.000
_cell.length_c   1.000
_cell.angle_alpha   90.00
_cell.angle_beta   90.00
_cell.angle_gamma   90.00
#
_symmetry.space_group_name_H-M   'P 1'
#
loop_
_entity.id
_entity.type
_entity.pdbx_description
1 polymer ?
#
loop_
_entity_poly.entity_id
_entity_poly.type
_entity_poly.pdbx_seq_one_letter_code
_entity_poly.pdbx_strand_id
1 'polypeptide(L)'
;MIGAEDYSFSGRKRVRWQIIAPSAKSRSDRAFTAIQAAKDLLEKTEADQATIWLEINKELAGKGYGLAIVSFTPDGKGNSGKDANSKIWEVEVADAEVSTEQVRIATAWYANRSKFADKDGLTNEPKLEAYLAKELGMPESRITLPWVMREKFAYNDEPYEVAGTRMPSDIKEPESFSKSKCQMDLQCWGDKHNVAAGIYCDDYVEKLAKYSHEWTDGMLEPKFSHFRWKDESKGYITYIGDKIKFQNGFGAWQNYVYECDLDPETNTVLDVRVQPGRL
;
A
#
# COMPACT_ATOMS: atom_id res chain seq x y z
N MET A 1 2.43 -0.83 3.74
CA MET A 1 2.80 0.58 3.45
C MET A 1 4.31 0.65 3.30
N ILE A 2 4.83 1.37 2.31
CA ILE A 2 6.28 1.43 1.99
C ILE A 2 6.85 2.85 2.02
N GLY A 3 5.99 3.86 2.14
CA GLY A 3 6.37 5.25 2.31
C GLY A 3 5.18 6.05 2.86
N ALA A 4 5.48 7.02 3.71
CA ALA A 4 4.51 7.99 4.21
C ALA A 4 5.11 9.39 4.09
N GLU A 5 4.31 10.35 3.65
CA GLU A 5 4.73 11.72 3.40
C GLU A 5 3.67 12.68 3.93
N ASP A 6 4.10 13.68 4.71
CA ASP A 6 3.30 14.84 5.06
C ASP A 6 3.79 16.00 4.20
N TYR A 7 2.92 16.48 3.32
CA TYR A 7 3.18 17.59 2.40
C TYR A 7 2.14 18.70 2.61
N SER A 8 1.69 18.83 3.86
CA SER A 8 0.79 19.87 4.32
C SER A 8 1.39 21.26 4.11
N PHE A 9 0.51 22.24 3.96
CA PHE A 9 0.86 23.65 4.02
C PHE A 9 -0.11 24.38 4.95
N SER A 10 0.16 25.65 5.25
CA SER A 10 -0.62 26.42 6.22
C SER A 10 -2.13 26.34 5.94
N GLY A 11 -2.88 25.72 6.85
CA GLY A 11 -4.34 25.58 6.78
C GLY A 11 -4.85 24.42 5.93
N ARG A 12 -3.98 23.51 5.48
CA ARG A 12 -4.39 22.30 4.74
C ARG A 12 -3.49 21.12 5.07
N LYS A 13 -4.01 20.18 5.88
CA LYS A 13 -3.31 18.95 6.24
C LYS A 13 -3.44 17.92 5.12
N ARG A 14 -2.32 17.55 4.51
CA ARG A 14 -2.26 16.67 3.33
C ARG A 14 -1.21 15.60 3.55
N VAL A 15 -1.65 14.36 3.46
CA VAL A 15 -0.83 13.20 3.75
C VAL A 15 -0.90 12.21 2.60
N ARG A 16 0.19 11.49 2.38
CA ARG A 16 0.29 10.46 1.35
C ARG A 16 0.84 9.17 1.92
N TRP A 17 0.29 8.06 1.47
CA TRP A 17 0.98 6.76 1.54
C TRP A 17 1.35 6.26 0.16
N GLN A 18 2.55 5.69 0.09
CA GLN A 18 2.93 4.74 -0.93
C GLN A 18 2.71 3.33 -0.37
N ILE A 19 1.96 2.51 -1.08
CA ILE A 19 1.63 1.14 -0.67
C ILE A 19 1.96 0.16 -1.80
N ILE A 20 2.09 -1.12 -1.45
CA ILE A 20 2.17 -2.24 -2.39
C ILE A 20 1.07 -3.23 -2.00
N ALA A 21 0.42 -3.84 -2.99
CA ALA A 21 -0.60 -4.86 -2.78
C ALA A 21 -0.51 -5.92 -3.87
N PRO A 22 0.42 -6.90 -3.73
CA PRO A 22 0.63 -7.92 -4.76
C PRO A 22 -0.63 -8.74 -5.10
N SER A 23 -1.59 -8.83 -4.20
CA SER A 23 -2.88 -9.52 -4.39
C SER A 23 -3.89 -8.73 -5.23
N ALA A 24 -3.73 -7.41 -5.37
CA ALA A 24 -4.64 -6.57 -6.14
C ALA A 24 -4.38 -6.75 -7.65
N LYS A 25 -4.94 -7.83 -8.21
CA LYS A 25 -4.68 -8.25 -9.60
C LYS A 25 -5.55 -7.51 -10.60
N SER A 26 -6.85 -7.36 -10.34
CA SER A 26 -7.74 -6.67 -11.26
C SER A 26 -7.64 -5.14 -11.12
N ARG A 27 -8.07 -4.42 -12.15
CA ARG A 27 -8.24 -2.96 -12.11
C ARG A 27 -9.09 -2.54 -10.90
N SER A 28 -10.20 -3.24 -10.66
CA SER A 28 -11.09 -2.99 -9.54
C SER A 28 -10.41 -3.24 -8.18
N ASP A 29 -9.66 -4.35 -8.04
CA ASP A 29 -8.96 -4.64 -6.77
C ASP A 29 -7.96 -3.54 -6.42
N ARG A 30 -7.22 -3.04 -7.42
CA ARG A 30 -6.25 -1.94 -7.26
C ARG A 30 -6.95 -0.65 -6.83
N ALA A 31 -8.05 -0.31 -7.51
CA ALA A 31 -8.87 0.85 -7.18
C ALA A 31 -9.32 0.79 -5.72
N PHE A 32 -9.95 -0.31 -5.34
CA PHE A 32 -10.57 -0.45 -4.02
C PHE A 32 -9.56 -0.59 -2.89
N THR A 33 -8.44 -1.26 -3.14
CA THR A 33 -7.34 -1.31 -2.16
C THR A 33 -6.82 0.09 -1.87
N ALA A 34 -6.61 0.92 -2.90
CA ALA A 34 -6.14 2.29 -2.73
C ALA A 34 -7.21 3.23 -2.14
N ILE A 35 -8.48 3.05 -2.50
CA ILE A 35 -9.62 3.78 -1.88
C ILE A 35 -9.69 3.50 -0.38
N GLN A 36 -9.62 2.22 0.02
CA GLN A 36 -9.68 1.86 1.43
C GLN A 36 -8.49 2.45 2.20
N ALA A 37 -7.28 2.31 1.66
CA ALA A 37 -6.09 2.89 2.28
C ALA A 37 -6.19 4.42 2.43
N ALA A 38 -6.88 5.12 1.53
CA ALA A 38 -7.09 6.57 1.63
C ALA A 38 -8.02 6.94 2.78
N LYS A 39 -9.07 6.15 3.01
CA LYS A 39 -9.97 6.29 4.16
C LYS A 39 -9.22 6.03 5.46
N ASP A 40 -8.50 4.91 5.54
CA ASP A 40 -7.72 4.52 6.73
C ASP A 40 -6.67 5.59 7.07
N LEU A 41 -6.01 6.16 6.06
CA LEU A 41 -5.05 7.24 6.24
C LEU A 41 -5.72 8.50 6.81
N LEU A 42 -6.88 8.88 6.28
CA LEU A 42 -7.60 10.06 6.74
C LEU A 42 -8.11 9.89 8.18
N GLU A 43 -8.65 8.71 8.51
CA GLU A 43 -9.06 8.36 9.87
C GLU A 43 -7.89 8.40 10.85
N LYS A 44 -6.75 7.78 10.49
CA LYS A 44 -5.56 7.75 11.35
C LYS A 44 -4.97 9.12 11.62
N THR A 45 -5.04 10.02 10.64
CA THR A 45 -4.30 11.28 10.68
C THR A 45 -5.18 12.51 10.88
N GLU A 46 -6.50 12.39 10.77
CA GLU A 46 -7.42 13.53 10.76
C GLU A 46 -7.00 14.60 9.74
N ALA A 47 -6.43 14.16 8.61
CA ALA A 47 -6.00 15.05 7.54
C ALA A 47 -7.20 15.54 6.71
N ASP A 48 -7.03 16.69 6.04
CA ASP A 48 -8.05 17.21 5.15
C ASP A 48 -8.05 16.52 3.78
N GLN A 49 -6.92 15.90 3.41
CA GLN A 49 -6.76 15.15 2.18
C GLN A 49 -5.78 13.99 2.39
N ALA A 50 -6.14 12.82 1.85
CA ALA A 50 -5.30 11.64 1.78
C ALA A 50 -5.04 11.24 0.33
N THR A 51 -3.78 11.02 -0.04
CA THR A 51 -3.40 10.48 -1.37
C THR A 51 -2.70 9.13 -1.21
N ILE A 52 -3.12 8.15 -2.00
CA ILE A 52 -2.52 6.82 -2.03
C ILE A 52 -1.89 6.58 -3.38
N TRP A 53 -0.63 6.18 -3.38
CA TRP A 53 0.07 5.65 -4.54
C TRP A 53 0.24 4.14 -4.34
N LEU A 54 -0.49 3.35 -5.12
CA LEU A 54 -0.30 1.90 -5.17
C LEU A 54 0.81 1.59 -6.16
N GLU A 55 1.98 1.22 -5.66
CA GLU A 55 3.18 0.95 -6.43
C GLU A 55 3.30 -0.54 -6.79
N ILE A 56 4.04 -0.84 -7.87
CA ILE A 56 4.32 -2.22 -8.29
C ILE A 56 5.14 -2.95 -7.22
N ASN A 57 6.21 -2.29 -6.79
CA ASN A 57 7.12 -2.70 -5.74
C ASN A 57 7.81 -1.43 -5.21
N LYS A 58 8.70 -1.57 -4.23
CA LYS A 58 9.35 -0.40 -3.63
C LYS A 58 10.50 0.15 -4.46
N GLU A 59 11.21 -0.71 -5.18
CA GLU A 59 12.34 -0.31 -6.03
C GLU A 59 11.88 0.65 -7.14
N LEU A 60 10.64 0.47 -7.59
CA LEU A 60 9.96 1.25 -8.61
C LEU A 60 9.04 2.33 -8.04
N ALA A 61 8.92 2.44 -6.71
CA ALA A 61 8.08 3.45 -6.08
C ALA A 61 8.54 4.86 -6.47
N GLY A 62 7.59 5.71 -6.88
CA GLY A 62 7.87 7.04 -7.38
C GLY A 62 8.65 7.10 -8.71
N LYS A 63 8.81 5.98 -9.43
CA LYS A 63 9.47 5.94 -10.76
C LYS A 63 8.49 6.03 -11.93
N GLY A 64 7.21 6.31 -11.65
CA GLY A 64 6.16 6.50 -12.66
C GLY A 64 5.35 5.25 -12.99
N TYR A 65 5.64 4.11 -12.36
CA TYR A 65 4.95 2.84 -12.63
C TYR A 65 3.79 2.54 -11.67
N GLY A 66 3.32 3.52 -10.91
CA GLY A 66 2.19 3.36 -9.99
C GLY A 66 0.97 2.74 -10.68
N LEU A 67 0.45 1.69 -10.07
CA LEU A 67 -0.70 0.91 -10.54
C LEU A 67 -2.03 1.61 -10.26
N ALA A 68 -2.10 2.40 -9.19
CA ALA A 68 -3.23 3.28 -8.91
C ALA A 68 -2.76 4.54 -8.18
N ILE A 69 -3.43 5.65 -8.45
CA ILE A 69 -3.33 6.88 -7.67
C ILE A 69 -4.76 7.25 -7.24
N VAL A 70 -4.95 7.37 -5.94
CA VAL A 70 -6.24 7.74 -5.35
C VAL A 70 -6.06 8.96 -4.47
N SER A 71 -6.87 9.99 -4.68
CA SER A 71 -6.97 11.13 -3.76
C SER A 71 -8.36 11.21 -3.18
N PHE A 72 -8.42 11.33 -1.86
CA PHE A 72 -9.64 11.50 -1.08
C PHE A 72 -9.61 12.86 -0.40
N THR A 73 -10.59 13.70 -0.75
CA THR A 73 -10.75 15.08 -0.28
C THR A 73 -12.17 15.28 0.22
N PRO A 74 -12.50 14.83 1.45
CA PRO A 74 -13.88 14.73 1.94
C PRO A 74 -14.65 16.05 1.94
N ASP A 75 -13.97 17.17 2.13
CA ASP A 75 -14.60 18.50 2.15
C ASP A 75 -14.90 19.07 0.75
N GLY A 76 -14.45 18.39 -0.31
CA GLY A 76 -14.65 18.83 -1.69
C GLY A 76 -13.96 20.17 -2.01
N LYS A 77 -12.95 20.58 -1.23
CA LYS A 77 -12.25 21.88 -1.42
C LYS A 77 -10.93 21.79 -2.16
N GLY A 78 -10.68 20.65 -2.80
CA GLY A 78 -9.52 20.42 -3.65
C GLY A 78 -8.19 20.46 -2.88
N ASN A 79 -7.11 20.63 -3.63
CA ASN A 79 -5.75 20.65 -3.07
C ASN A 79 -5.47 21.93 -2.27
N SER A 80 -6.14 23.03 -2.62
CA SER A 80 -5.91 24.34 -2.02
C SER A 80 -6.72 24.57 -0.73
N GLY A 81 -7.80 23.80 -0.53
CA GLY A 81 -8.81 24.07 0.49
C GLY A 81 -9.73 25.26 0.16
N LYS A 82 -9.61 25.85 -1.04
CA LYS A 82 -10.36 27.04 -1.49
C LYS A 82 -11.20 26.78 -2.73
N ASP A 83 -11.03 25.64 -3.37
CA ASP A 83 -11.70 25.34 -4.63
C ASP A 83 -13.16 24.99 -4.33
N ALA A 84 -14.12 25.70 -4.92
CA ALA A 84 -15.53 25.35 -4.76
C ALA A 84 -15.85 24.12 -5.61
N ASN A 85 -16.57 23.15 -5.03
CA ASN A 85 -17.10 21.96 -5.72
C ASN A 85 -16.03 21.08 -6.40
N SER A 86 -14.83 20.99 -5.80
CA SER A 86 -13.83 20.02 -6.27
C SER A 86 -14.29 18.59 -6.02
N LYS A 87 -13.67 17.66 -6.74
CA LYS A 87 -13.96 16.23 -6.60
C LYS A 87 -13.58 15.76 -5.20
N ILE A 88 -14.46 14.95 -4.61
CA ILE A 88 -14.17 14.27 -3.35
C ILE A 88 -13.23 13.08 -3.58
N TRP A 89 -13.45 12.37 -4.69
CA TRP A 89 -12.63 11.25 -5.12
C TRP A 89 -12.01 11.53 -6.49
N GLU A 90 -10.71 11.29 -6.58
CA GLU A 90 -9.97 11.21 -7.84
C GLU A 90 -9.27 9.87 -7.87
N VAL A 91 -9.72 8.97 -8.73
CA VAL A 91 -9.26 7.57 -8.78
C VAL A 91 -8.76 7.27 -10.18
N GLU A 92 -7.46 7.06 -10.30
CA GLU A 92 -6.79 6.68 -11.54
C GLU A 92 -6.15 5.31 -11.36
N VAL A 93 -6.42 4.39 -12.28
CA VAL A 93 -6.01 2.99 -12.14
C VAL A 93 -5.53 2.46 -13.47
N ALA A 94 -4.46 1.69 -13.43
CA ALA A 94 -3.96 0.96 -14.57
C ALA A 94 -4.70 -0.36 -14.73
N ASP A 95 -5.07 -0.70 -15.97
CA ASP A 95 -5.56 -2.04 -16.32
C ASP A 95 -4.45 -3.09 -16.16
N ALA A 96 -3.21 -2.63 -16.30
CA ALA A 96 -1.93 -3.23 -15.98
C ALA A 96 -1.75 -4.71 -16.36
N GLU A 97 -1.28 -4.87 -17.59
CA GLU A 97 -0.54 -6.01 -18.15
C GLU A 97 1.00 -5.88 -17.89
N VAL A 98 1.42 -5.51 -16.68
CA VAL A 98 2.87 -5.42 -16.40
C VAL A 98 3.42 -6.81 -16.10
N SER A 99 4.23 -7.35 -17.00
CA SER A 99 4.81 -8.69 -16.82
C SER A 99 5.91 -8.70 -15.75
N THR A 100 6.08 -9.83 -15.05
CA THR A 100 7.17 -10.04 -14.10
C THR A 100 8.55 -9.77 -14.71
N GLU A 101 8.71 -10.06 -16.01
CA GLU A 101 9.94 -9.76 -16.75
C GLU A 101 10.19 -8.25 -16.85
N GLN A 102 9.19 -7.47 -17.23
CA GLN A 102 9.33 -6.01 -17.29
C GLN A 102 9.56 -5.38 -15.91
N VAL A 103 8.94 -5.92 -14.85
CA VAL A 103 9.24 -5.49 -13.48
C VAL A 103 10.71 -5.76 -13.14
N ARG A 104 11.23 -6.94 -13.48
CA ARG A 104 12.65 -7.29 -13.27
C ARG A 104 13.58 -6.36 -14.05
N ILE A 105 13.26 -6.08 -15.31
CA ILE A 105 14.03 -5.16 -16.17
C ILE A 105 14.03 -3.75 -15.58
N ALA A 106 12.85 -3.22 -15.23
CA ALA A 106 12.73 -1.88 -14.65
C ALA A 106 13.50 -1.75 -13.33
N THR A 107 13.39 -2.74 -12.44
CA THR A 107 14.13 -2.74 -11.18
C THR A 107 15.64 -2.71 -11.44
N ALA A 108 16.14 -3.53 -12.36
CA ALA A 108 17.55 -3.56 -12.73
C ALA A 108 17.99 -2.24 -13.41
N TRP A 109 17.13 -1.63 -14.21
CA TRP A 109 17.34 -0.33 -14.85
C TRP A 109 17.58 0.76 -13.80
N TYR A 110 16.66 0.94 -12.86
CA TYR A 110 16.79 1.99 -11.85
C TYR A 110 17.91 1.74 -10.84
N ALA A 111 18.28 0.47 -10.60
CA ALA A 111 19.44 0.12 -9.78
C ALA A 111 20.78 0.49 -10.44
N ASN A 112 20.84 0.59 -11.78
CA ASN A 112 22.09 0.77 -12.51
C ASN A 112 22.20 2.09 -13.28
N ARG A 113 21.10 2.75 -13.62
CA ARG A 113 21.08 3.92 -14.51
C ARG A 113 22.01 5.07 -14.10
N SER A 114 22.27 5.25 -12.81
CA SER A 114 23.18 6.28 -12.30
C SER A 114 24.65 6.03 -12.70
N LYS A 115 25.06 4.77 -12.87
CA LYS A 115 26.41 4.37 -13.32
C LYS A 115 26.64 4.71 -14.80
N PHE A 116 25.56 4.90 -15.54
CA PHE A 116 25.57 5.21 -16.98
C PHE A 116 25.15 6.65 -17.25
N ALA A 117 25.07 7.50 -16.23
CA ALA A 117 24.81 8.91 -16.40
C ALA A 117 26.03 9.62 -17.00
N ASP A 118 25.79 10.52 -17.95
CA ASP A 118 26.81 11.44 -18.44
C ASP A 118 27.06 12.58 -17.44
N LYS A 119 27.93 13.51 -17.82
CA LYS A 119 28.30 14.69 -17.01
C LYS A 119 27.10 15.60 -16.68
N ASP A 120 26.03 15.54 -17.46
CA ASP A 120 24.82 16.34 -17.33
C ASP A 120 23.72 15.57 -16.56
N GLY A 121 24.02 14.35 -16.11
CA GLY A 121 23.12 13.48 -15.36
C GLY A 121 22.15 12.67 -16.24
N LEU A 122 22.29 12.74 -17.57
CA LEU A 122 21.45 12.00 -18.51
C LEU A 122 21.97 10.57 -18.67
N THR A 123 21.09 9.59 -18.52
CA THR A 123 21.45 8.18 -18.66
C THR A 123 21.77 7.85 -20.12
N ASN A 124 22.92 7.24 -20.38
CA ASN A 124 23.24 6.63 -21.67
C ASN A 124 22.49 5.30 -21.80
N GLU A 125 21.25 5.38 -22.28
CA GLU A 125 20.33 4.25 -22.39
C GLU A 125 20.89 3.09 -23.24
N PRO A 126 21.48 3.31 -24.44
CA PRO A 126 22.02 2.19 -25.22
C PRO A 126 23.12 1.40 -24.48
N LYS A 127 23.99 2.07 -23.73
CA LYS A 127 25.01 1.38 -22.93
C LYS A 127 24.41 0.62 -21.75
N LEU A 128 23.38 1.19 -21.12
CA LEU A 128 22.67 0.55 -20.03
C LEU A 128 21.90 -0.68 -20.55
N GLU A 129 21.23 -0.59 -21.69
CA GLU A 129 20.52 -1.69 -22.35
C GLU A 129 21.46 -2.86 -22.65
N ALA A 130 22.59 -2.60 -23.31
CA ALA A 130 23.60 -3.61 -23.60
C ALA A 130 24.17 -4.27 -22.32
N TYR A 131 24.38 -3.47 -21.27
CA TYR A 131 24.80 -3.98 -19.96
C TYR A 131 23.74 -4.90 -19.35
N LEU A 132 22.48 -4.46 -19.32
CA LEU A 132 21.37 -5.22 -18.73
C LEU A 132 21.05 -6.48 -19.53
N ALA A 133 21.15 -6.45 -20.87
CA ALA A 133 21.00 -7.63 -21.72
C ALA A 133 21.99 -8.74 -21.32
N LYS A 134 23.25 -8.37 -21.11
CA LYS A 134 24.29 -9.31 -20.62
C LYS A 134 24.02 -9.77 -19.19
N GLU A 135 23.69 -8.85 -18.30
CA GLU A 135 23.46 -9.13 -16.87
C GLU A 135 22.24 -10.04 -16.65
N LEU A 136 21.16 -9.82 -17.41
CA LEU A 136 19.90 -10.56 -17.28
C LEU A 136 19.83 -11.80 -18.18
N GLY A 137 20.83 -12.01 -19.05
CA GLY A 137 20.91 -13.15 -19.96
C GLY A 137 19.82 -13.15 -21.04
N MET A 138 19.49 -11.98 -21.59
CA MET A 138 18.43 -11.80 -22.59
C MET A 138 18.87 -10.88 -23.73
N PRO A 139 18.28 -10.97 -24.93
CA PRO A 139 18.63 -10.08 -26.04
C PRO A 139 18.26 -8.63 -25.71
N GLU A 140 19.05 -7.68 -26.20
CA GLU A 140 18.81 -6.23 -26.02
C GLU A 140 17.40 -5.80 -26.46
N SER A 141 16.85 -6.42 -27.50
CA SER A 141 15.48 -6.17 -27.97
C SER A 141 14.38 -6.49 -26.96
N ARG A 142 14.68 -7.24 -25.90
CA ARG A 142 13.75 -7.52 -24.79
C ARG A 142 13.94 -6.59 -23.61
N ILE A 143 15.00 -5.78 -23.57
CA ILE A 143 15.23 -4.79 -22.52
C ILE A 143 14.29 -3.61 -22.77
N THR A 144 13.06 -3.75 -22.29
CA THR A 144 12.01 -2.74 -22.43
C THR A 144 11.43 -2.40 -21.06
N LEU A 145 11.28 -1.10 -20.81
CA LEU A 145 10.61 -0.62 -19.60
C LEU A 145 9.10 -0.81 -19.73
N PRO A 146 8.40 -1.12 -18.63
CA PRO A 146 6.96 -1.27 -18.64
C PRO A 146 6.29 0.07 -18.97
N TRP A 147 5.22 0.03 -19.76
CA TRP A 147 4.36 1.18 -19.96
C TRP A 147 3.11 1.02 -19.08
N VAL A 148 2.93 1.95 -18.15
CA VAL A 148 1.79 1.93 -17.22
C VAL A 148 0.98 3.20 -17.46
N MET A 149 -0.10 3.06 -18.21
CA MET A 149 -1.12 4.09 -18.31
C MET A 149 -2.19 3.84 -17.26
N ARG A 150 -2.49 4.88 -16.49
CA ARG A 150 -3.64 4.92 -15.60
C ARG A 150 -4.74 5.70 -16.29
N GLU A 151 -5.95 5.18 -16.19
CA GLU A 151 -7.15 5.86 -16.65
C GLU A 151 -8.06 6.13 -15.47
N LYS A 152 -9.00 7.05 -15.65
CA LYS A 152 -10.03 7.30 -14.65
C LYS A 152 -10.81 6.02 -14.38
N PHE A 153 -10.99 5.70 -13.11
CA PHE A 153 -11.78 4.56 -12.70
C PHE A 153 -13.27 4.88 -12.83
N ALA A 154 -13.99 3.99 -13.50
CA ALA A 154 -15.44 3.97 -13.55
C ALA A 154 -15.92 2.68 -12.91
N TYR A 155 -16.97 2.75 -12.11
CA TYR A 155 -17.61 1.62 -11.48
C TYR A 155 -19.02 1.47 -12.03
N ASN A 156 -19.37 0.31 -12.56
CA ASN A 156 -20.65 0.07 -13.26
C ASN A 156 -20.93 1.13 -14.34
N ASP A 157 -19.91 1.43 -15.15
CA ASP A 157 -19.95 2.45 -16.23
C ASP A 157 -20.16 3.89 -15.77
N GLU A 158 -20.24 4.15 -14.46
CA GLU A 158 -20.31 5.48 -13.88
C GLU A 158 -18.92 5.94 -13.40
N PRO A 159 -18.46 7.13 -13.79
CA PRO A 159 -17.20 7.68 -13.29
C PRO A 159 -17.19 7.69 -11.75
N TYR A 160 -16.10 7.24 -11.14
CA TYR A 160 -15.91 7.35 -9.69
C TYR A 160 -15.48 8.78 -9.32
N GLU A 161 -16.31 9.75 -9.69
CA GLU A 161 -16.10 11.17 -9.49
C GLU A 161 -17.34 11.74 -8.78
N VAL A 162 -17.25 11.96 -7.47
CA VAL A 162 -18.32 12.66 -6.75
C VAL A 162 -17.97 14.14 -6.72
N ALA A 163 -18.74 14.96 -7.43
CA ALA A 163 -18.64 16.42 -7.37
C ALA A 163 -19.01 16.93 -5.97
N GLY A 164 -18.22 17.86 -5.43
CA GLY A 164 -18.42 18.40 -4.09
C GLY A 164 -19.72 19.21 -3.96
N THR A 165 -20.73 18.61 -3.34
CA THR A 165 -21.45 19.07 -2.13
C THR A 165 -22.36 17.91 -1.69
N ARG A 166 -21.81 16.95 -0.95
CA ARG A 166 -22.53 15.93 -0.15
C ARG A 166 -21.59 15.50 0.98
N MET A 167 -22.12 15.20 2.18
CA MET A 167 -21.28 14.75 3.29
C MET A 167 -20.58 13.44 2.87
N PRO A 168 -19.34 13.15 3.32
CA PRO A 168 -18.64 11.90 2.99
C PRO A 168 -19.46 10.63 3.29
N SER A 169 -20.35 10.69 4.29
CA SER A 169 -21.31 9.66 4.67
C SER A 169 -22.43 9.41 3.65
N ASP A 170 -22.71 10.38 2.78
CA ASP A 170 -23.75 10.32 1.74
C ASP A 170 -23.23 9.76 0.41
N ILE A 171 -21.92 9.51 0.33
CA ILE A 171 -21.31 8.81 -0.80
C ILE A 171 -21.79 7.37 -0.70
N LYS A 172 -22.79 7.02 -1.51
CA LYS A 172 -23.15 5.62 -1.72
C LYS A 172 -21.88 4.92 -2.18
N GLU A 173 -21.32 4.10 -1.31
CA GLU A 173 -20.28 3.19 -1.71
C GLU A 173 -20.77 2.43 -2.94
N PRO A 174 -19.90 2.22 -3.95
CA PRO A 174 -20.21 1.33 -5.06
C PRO A 174 -20.71 0.04 -4.42
N GLU A 175 -21.97 -0.32 -4.69
CA GLU A 175 -22.81 -1.21 -3.88
C GLU A 175 -21.99 -2.06 -2.93
N SER A 176 -22.10 -1.72 -1.63
CA SER A 176 -21.70 -2.52 -0.48
C SER A 176 -21.21 -3.89 -0.92
N PHE A 177 -19.91 -4.15 -0.74
CA PHE A 177 -19.29 -5.46 -0.87
C PHE A 177 -20.29 -6.52 -0.38
N SER A 178 -21.09 -7.09 -1.29
CA SER A 178 -22.00 -8.18 -0.96
C SER A 178 -21.01 -9.32 -0.78
N LYS A 179 -20.52 -9.51 0.45
CA LYS A 179 -19.41 -10.38 0.85
C LYS A 179 -18.69 -10.95 -0.36
N SER A 180 -17.85 -10.13 -1.00
CA SER A 180 -17.36 -10.49 -2.33
C SER A 180 -16.58 -11.81 -2.25
N LYS A 181 -16.33 -12.47 -3.39
CA LYS A 181 -15.44 -13.64 -3.43
C LYS A 181 -14.12 -13.42 -2.68
N CYS A 182 -13.64 -12.17 -2.62
CA CYS A 182 -12.45 -11.81 -1.85
C CYS A 182 -12.67 -11.95 -0.34
N GLN A 183 -13.81 -11.55 0.23
CA GLN A 183 -14.08 -11.73 1.68
C GLN A 183 -14.16 -13.20 2.07
N MET A 184 -14.56 -14.05 1.13
CA MET A 184 -14.62 -15.49 1.33
C MET A 184 -13.31 -16.20 0.95
N ASP A 185 -12.32 -15.47 0.43
CA ASP A 185 -11.01 -16.01 0.07
C ASP A 185 -9.96 -15.48 1.05
N LEU A 186 -9.37 -16.37 1.84
CA LEU A 186 -8.41 -16.00 2.89
C LEU A 186 -7.25 -15.19 2.31
N GLN A 187 -6.72 -15.58 1.15
CA GLN A 187 -5.56 -14.93 0.55
C GLN A 187 -5.90 -13.49 0.16
N CYS A 188 -7.01 -13.30 -0.54
CA CYS A 188 -7.47 -11.99 -0.96
C CYS A 188 -7.80 -11.11 0.24
N TRP A 189 -8.61 -11.61 1.19
CA TRP A 189 -9.02 -10.85 2.37
C TRP A 189 -7.83 -10.51 3.27
N GLY A 190 -6.95 -11.48 3.49
CA GLY A 190 -5.71 -11.36 4.24
C GLY A 190 -4.81 -10.28 3.65
N ASP A 191 -4.46 -10.41 2.38
CA ASP A 191 -3.56 -9.47 1.71
C ASP A 191 -4.15 -8.07 1.61
N LYS A 192 -5.46 -7.96 1.31
CA LYS A 192 -6.17 -6.68 1.21
C LYS A 192 -6.04 -5.87 2.50
N HIS A 193 -6.17 -6.53 3.64
CA HIS A 193 -6.18 -5.87 4.95
C HIS A 193 -4.86 -6.00 5.73
N ASN A 194 -3.82 -6.61 5.15
CA ASN A 194 -2.51 -6.78 5.80
C ASN A 194 -1.85 -5.44 6.16
N VAL A 195 -2.01 -4.42 5.29
CA VAL A 195 -1.50 -3.07 5.56
C VAL A 195 -2.22 -2.43 6.74
N ALA A 196 -3.55 -2.57 6.82
CA ALA A 196 -4.34 -2.09 7.94
C ALA A 196 -3.94 -2.82 9.24
N ALA A 197 -3.77 -4.15 9.20
CA ALA A 197 -3.28 -4.91 10.35
C ALA A 197 -1.94 -4.37 10.86
N GLY A 198 -0.98 -4.14 9.96
CA GLY A 198 0.32 -3.53 10.30
C GLY A 198 0.24 -2.11 10.87
N ILE A 199 -0.91 -1.45 10.77
CA ILE A 199 -1.14 -0.10 11.31
C ILE A 199 -1.87 -0.15 12.64
N TYR A 200 -2.93 -0.95 12.72
CA TYR A 200 -3.82 -0.98 13.88
C TYR A 200 -3.31 -1.91 14.98
N CYS A 201 -2.53 -2.94 14.65
CA CYS A 201 -2.05 -3.91 15.63
C CYS A 201 -0.77 -3.51 16.35
N ASP A 202 0.03 -2.59 15.78
CA ASP A 202 1.37 -2.24 16.29
C ASP A 202 1.34 -1.87 17.77
N ASP A 203 0.57 -0.83 18.12
CA ASP A 203 0.45 -0.34 19.49
C ASP A 203 -0.03 -1.42 20.47
N TYR A 204 -0.86 -2.36 20.01
CA TYR A 204 -1.37 -3.44 20.85
C TYR A 204 -0.31 -4.51 21.10
N VAL A 205 0.47 -4.87 20.07
CA VAL A 205 1.57 -5.83 20.18
C VAL A 205 2.70 -5.26 21.04
N GLU A 206 3.05 -3.99 20.85
CA GLU A 206 4.10 -3.30 21.61
C GLU A 206 3.80 -3.27 23.12
N LYS A 207 2.53 -3.09 23.49
CA LYS A 207 2.07 -3.09 24.89
C LYS A 207 2.20 -4.44 25.59
N LEU A 208 2.43 -5.53 24.86
CA LEU A 208 2.72 -6.84 25.44
C LEU A 208 4.17 -6.96 25.94
N ALA A 209 5.05 -6.04 25.55
CA ALA A 209 6.40 -5.99 26.07
C ALA A 209 6.40 -5.58 27.56
N LYS A 210 7.04 -6.39 28.41
CA LYS A 210 7.17 -6.08 29.84
C LYS A 210 8.12 -4.91 30.13
N TYR A 211 9.11 -4.70 29.27
CA TYR A 211 10.13 -3.66 29.42
C TYR A 211 10.19 -2.79 28.16
N SER A 212 10.99 -3.19 27.18
CA SER A 212 11.12 -2.50 25.90
C SER A 212 10.91 -3.47 24.74
N HIS A 213 10.58 -2.91 23.58
CA HIS A 213 10.44 -3.63 22.33
C HIS A 213 11.33 -3.01 21.25
N GLU A 214 11.66 -3.81 20.24
CA GLU A 214 12.37 -3.36 19.05
C GLU A 214 11.78 -4.10 17.85
N TRP A 215 11.19 -3.34 16.92
CA TRP A 215 10.79 -3.84 15.61
C TRP A 215 12.04 -4.17 14.80
N THR A 216 12.08 -5.37 14.23
CA THR A 216 13.18 -5.88 13.40
C THR A 216 12.79 -6.03 11.93
N ASP A 217 11.59 -5.59 11.55
CA ASP A 217 11.20 -5.52 10.15
C ASP A 217 12.09 -4.51 9.43
N GLY A 218 12.56 -4.91 8.24
CA GLY A 218 13.15 -3.95 7.33
C GLY A 218 12.07 -2.97 6.86
N MET A 219 12.50 -1.82 6.36
CA MET A 219 11.65 -0.78 5.74
C MET A 219 10.80 -1.29 4.53
N LEU A 220 10.85 -2.57 4.20
CA LEU A 220 10.20 -3.25 3.08
C LEU A 220 9.39 -4.47 3.44
N GLU A 221 9.65 -5.02 4.62
CA GLU A 221 9.09 -6.29 4.99
C GLU A 221 7.71 -6.01 5.60
N PRO A 222 6.64 -6.64 5.11
CA PRO A 222 5.37 -6.54 5.80
C PRO A 222 5.54 -7.08 7.22
N LYS A 223 5.06 -6.32 8.20
CA LYS A 223 5.08 -6.74 9.61
C LYS A 223 4.45 -8.12 9.78
N PHE A 224 3.35 -8.37 9.08
CA PHE A 224 2.68 -9.66 9.10
C PHE A 224 3.02 -10.46 7.84
N SER A 225 3.80 -11.53 8.02
CA SER A 225 4.22 -12.42 6.94
C SER A 225 3.22 -13.53 6.64
N HIS A 226 2.32 -13.83 7.58
CA HIS A 226 1.30 -14.86 7.45
C HIS A 226 -0.05 -14.39 8.00
N PHE A 227 -1.12 -15.05 7.59
CA PHE A 227 -2.45 -14.84 8.16
C PHE A 227 -3.31 -16.11 8.02
N ARG A 228 -4.33 -16.22 8.87
CA ARG A 228 -5.31 -17.31 8.86
C ARG A 228 -6.68 -16.83 9.32
N TRP A 229 -7.73 -17.57 9.00
CA TRP A 229 -9.06 -17.27 9.53
C TRP A 229 -9.06 -17.38 11.06
N LYS A 230 -9.52 -16.33 11.72
CA LYS A 230 -9.96 -16.39 13.12
C LYS A 230 -11.40 -16.86 13.20
N ASP A 231 -12.26 -16.26 12.38
CA ASP A 231 -13.67 -16.61 12.19
C ASP A 231 -14.06 -16.26 10.75
N GLU A 232 -14.06 -17.28 9.88
CA GLU A 232 -14.37 -17.13 8.45
C GLU A 232 -15.80 -16.60 8.22
N SER A 233 -16.76 -16.97 9.06
CA SER A 233 -18.15 -16.55 8.90
C SER A 233 -18.35 -15.04 9.10
N LYS A 234 -17.49 -14.46 9.94
CA LYS A 234 -17.43 -13.02 10.25
C LYS A 234 -16.34 -12.29 9.46
N GLY A 235 -15.47 -13.01 8.75
CA GLY A 235 -14.34 -12.42 8.03
C GLY A 235 -13.20 -11.97 8.94
N TYR A 236 -13.11 -12.45 10.18
CA TYR A 236 -12.04 -12.07 11.11
C TYR A 236 -10.75 -12.81 10.78
N ILE A 237 -9.64 -12.09 10.78
CA ILE A 237 -8.32 -12.63 10.43
C ILE A 237 -7.38 -12.56 11.61
N THR A 238 -6.65 -13.65 11.85
CA THR A 238 -5.42 -13.63 12.64
C THR A 238 -4.24 -13.33 11.72
N TYR A 239 -3.61 -12.18 11.91
CA TYR A 239 -2.34 -11.82 11.28
C TYR A 239 -1.17 -12.24 12.16
N ILE A 240 -0.10 -12.78 11.56
CA ILE A 240 1.04 -13.39 12.26
C ILE A 240 2.36 -12.83 11.73
N GLY A 241 3.24 -12.42 12.64
CA GLY A 241 4.57 -11.91 12.32
C GLY A 241 5.60 -12.33 13.35
N ASP A 242 6.88 -12.17 13.02
CA ASP A 242 8.02 -12.53 13.87
C ASP A 242 9.12 -11.46 13.90
N LYS A 243 8.77 -10.26 13.43
CA LYS A 243 9.67 -9.12 13.25
C LYS A 243 9.76 -8.24 14.49
N ILE A 244 9.75 -8.82 15.69
CA ILE A 244 9.87 -8.05 16.94
C ILE A 244 10.76 -8.75 17.94
N LYS A 245 11.50 -7.95 18.71
CA LYS A 245 12.23 -8.38 19.90
C LYS A 245 11.65 -7.71 21.14
N PHE A 246 11.62 -8.44 22.24
CA PHE A 246 11.35 -7.88 23.56
C PHE A 246 12.58 -7.99 24.46
N GLN A 247 12.77 -6.96 25.28
CA GLN A 247 13.82 -6.91 26.28
C GLN A 247 13.36 -7.63 27.56
N ASN A 248 14.24 -8.44 28.15
CA ASN A 248 14.01 -9.05 29.46
C ASN A 248 14.54 -8.18 30.61
N GLY A 249 14.35 -8.64 31.86
CA GLY A 249 14.76 -7.89 33.05
C GLY A 249 16.27 -7.70 33.25
N PHE A 250 17.10 -8.33 32.40
CA PHE A 250 18.55 -8.18 32.39
C PHE A 250 19.03 -7.33 31.21
N GLY A 251 18.12 -6.73 30.44
CA GLY A 251 18.45 -5.91 29.27
C GLY A 251 18.73 -6.71 27.99
N ALA A 252 18.59 -8.04 28.01
CA ALA A 252 18.84 -8.88 26.84
C ALA A 252 17.60 -8.95 25.93
N TRP A 253 17.85 -8.94 24.62
CA TRP A 253 16.82 -8.98 23.58
C TRP A 253 16.52 -10.41 23.13
N GLN A 254 15.24 -10.75 23.00
CA GLN A 254 14.78 -12.05 22.51
C GLN A 254 13.73 -11.85 21.41
N ASN A 255 13.78 -12.65 20.34
CA ASN A 255 12.78 -12.60 19.25
C ASN A 255 11.46 -13.23 19.69
N TYR A 256 10.35 -12.67 19.19
CA TYR A 256 9.00 -13.14 19.45
C TYR A 256 8.21 -13.31 18.16
N VAL A 257 7.35 -14.33 18.14
CA VAL A 257 6.23 -14.44 17.21
C VAL A 257 5.04 -13.74 17.86
N TYR A 258 4.38 -12.86 17.11
CA TYR A 258 3.19 -12.15 17.54
C TYR A 258 2.02 -12.44 16.60
N GLU A 259 0.83 -12.44 17.17
CA GLU A 259 -0.42 -12.59 16.44
C GLU A 259 -1.37 -11.45 16.83
N CYS A 260 -2.11 -10.95 15.84
CA CYS A 260 -3.16 -9.96 16.02
C CYS A 260 -4.44 -10.46 15.35
N ASP A 261 -5.49 -10.66 16.13
CA ASP A 261 -6.82 -10.92 15.61
C ASP A 261 -7.48 -9.58 15.29
N LEU A 262 -7.87 -9.38 14.04
CA LEU A 262 -8.45 -8.14 13.53
C LEU A 262 -9.81 -8.43 12.91
N ASP A 263 -10.78 -7.57 13.17
CA ASP A 263 -11.95 -7.38 12.31
C ASP A 263 -11.56 -6.44 11.15
N PRO A 264 -11.37 -6.96 9.93
CA PRO A 264 -10.86 -6.15 8.82
C PRO A 264 -11.92 -5.20 8.24
N GLU A 265 -13.20 -5.38 8.55
CA GLU A 265 -14.25 -4.45 8.12
C GLU A 265 -14.22 -3.16 8.96
N THR A 266 -14.02 -3.31 10.26
CA THR A 266 -14.05 -2.18 11.22
C THR A 266 -12.67 -1.73 11.68
N ASN A 267 -11.61 -2.42 11.23
CA ASN A 267 -10.24 -2.26 11.72
C ASN A 267 -10.11 -2.44 13.25
N THR A 268 -11.06 -3.15 13.88
CA THR A 268 -11.05 -3.37 15.33
C THR A 268 -10.09 -4.49 15.70
N VAL A 269 -9.11 -4.19 16.55
CA VAL A 269 -8.26 -5.22 17.15
C VAL A 269 -9.07 -6.01 18.17
N LEU A 270 -9.25 -7.30 17.91
CA LEU A 270 -10.04 -8.22 18.73
C LEU A 270 -9.20 -8.84 19.85
N ASP A 271 -7.96 -9.22 19.55
CA ASP A 271 -7.03 -9.83 20.50
C ASP A 271 -5.58 -9.72 19.98
N VAL A 272 -4.60 -9.71 20.91
CA VAL A 272 -3.17 -9.76 20.58
C VAL A 272 -2.45 -10.73 21.51
N ARG A 273 -1.47 -11.44 20.96
CA ARG A 273 -0.67 -12.42 21.71
C ARG A 273 0.73 -12.55 21.16
N VAL A 274 1.66 -12.93 22.04
CA VAL A 274 3.09 -13.02 21.76
C VAL A 274 3.68 -14.26 22.41
N GLN A 275 4.61 -14.91 21.73
CA GLN A 275 5.38 -16.02 22.29
C GLN A 275 6.83 -15.97 21.81
N PRO A 276 7.81 -16.39 22.63
CA PRO A 276 9.20 -16.43 22.20
C PRO A 276 9.38 -17.32 20.97
N GLY A 277 10.10 -16.84 19.96
CA GLY A 277 10.34 -17.63 18.74
C GLY A 277 10.63 -16.81 17.50
N ARG A 278 10.65 -17.51 16.37
CA ARG A 278 10.77 -16.98 15.00
C ARG A 278 10.00 -17.90 14.05
N LEU A 279 9.47 -17.38 12.94
CA LEU A 279 8.79 -18.16 11.91
C LEU A 279 9.77 -18.84 10.97
#